data_AF-A0AA37HMT9-F1
#
_entry.id   AF-A0AA37HMT9-F1
#
_cell.length_a   1.000
_cell.length_b   1.000
_cell.length_c   1.000
_cell.angle_alpha   90.00
_cell.angle_beta   90.00
_cell.angle_gamma   90.00
#
_symmetry.space_group_name_H-M   'P 1'
#
loop_
_entity.id
_entity.type
_entity.pdbx_description
1 polymer ?
#
loop_
_entity_poly.entity_id
_entity_poly.type
_entity_poly.pdbx_seq_one_letter_code
_entity_poly.pdbx_strand_id
1 'polypeptide(L)' 'MCAGETKLGMVRRHTEDGARHIANQQAPITRIRTAGIPTEEAEALLATYEDIQRQHEDHLARILSKQG' A
#
# COMPACT_ATOMS: atom_id res chain seq x y z
N MET A 1 15.43 1.90 -8.28
CA MET A 1 15.99 3.14 -7.72
C MET A 1 16.19 4.12 -8.87
N CYS A 2 15.63 5.31 -8.77
CA CYS A 2 15.99 6.39 -9.69
C CYS A 2 17.39 6.91 -9.30
N ALA A 3 18.24 7.21 -10.29
CA ALA A 3 19.57 7.73 -10.02
C ALA A 3 19.47 9.05 -9.22
N GLY A 4 20.11 9.10 -8.05
CA GLY A 4 20.10 10.27 -7.15
C GLY A 4 18.97 10.32 -6.11
N GLU A 5 18.10 9.30 -6.04
CA GLU A 5 17.04 9.24 -5.03
C GLU A 5 17.62 9.05 -3.61
N THR A 6 17.23 9.91 -2.67
CA THR A 6 17.61 9.76 -1.25
C THR A 6 16.86 8.58 -0.63
N LYS A 7 17.39 8.01 0.46
CA LYS A 7 16.68 6.95 1.21
C LYS A 7 15.27 7.39 1.63
N LEU A 8 15.11 8.65 2.05
CA LEU A 8 13.79 9.20 2.38
C LEU A 8 12.89 9.32 1.16
N GLY A 9 13.43 9.78 0.02
CA GLY A 9 12.69 9.85 -1.24
C GLY A 9 12.18 8.47 -1.66
N MET A 10 13.03 7.45 -1.56
CA MET A 10 12.67 6.06 -1.84
C MET A 10 11.54 5.56 -0.92
N VAL A 11 11.62 5.83 0.38
CA VAL A 11 10.59 5.39 1.35
C VAL A 11 9.26 6.11 1.10
N ARG A 12 9.27 7.41 0.81
CA ARG A 12 8.05 8.16 0.45
C ARG A 12 7.40 7.57 -0.79
N ARG A 13 8.16 7.43 -1.88
CA ARG A 13 7.65 6.87 -3.13
C ARG A 13 7.14 5.44 -2.94
N HIS A 14 7.85 4.60 -2.18
CA HIS A 14 7.37 3.23 -1.88
C HIS A 14 6.02 3.25 -1.13
N THR A 15 5.87 4.15 -0.16
CA THR A 15 4.63 4.29 0.62
C THR A 15 3.47 4.75 -0.27
N GLU A 16 3.72 5.71 -1.17
CA GLU A 16 2.74 6.20 -2.15
C GLU A 16 2.37 5.13 -3.19
N ASP A 17 3.37 4.41 -3.70
CA ASP A 17 3.17 3.28 -4.62
C ASP A 17 2.31 2.20 -3.97
N GLY A 18 2.58 1.86 -2.70
CA GLY A 18 1.79 0.90 -1.93
C GLY A 18 0.31 1.29 -1.79
N ALA A 19 0.04 2.54 -1.38
CA ALA A 19 -1.33 3.06 -1.27
C ALA A 19 -2.08 2.99 -2.61
N ARG A 20 -1.40 3.36 -3.70
CA ARG A 20 -1.98 3.27 -5.06
C ARG A 20 -2.27 1.83 -5.46
N HIS A 21 -1.36 0.89 -5.17
CA HIS A 21 -1.57 -0.52 -5.49
C HIS A 21 -2.76 -1.10 -4.73
N ILE A 22 -2.90 -0.80 -3.44
CA ILE A 22 -4.04 -1.23 -2.62
C ILE A 22 -5.36 -0.69 -3.17
N ALA A 23 -5.43 0.62 -3.45
CA ALA A 23 -6.63 1.22 -4.04
C ALA A 23 -7.03 0.54 -5.36
N ASN A 24 -6.04 0.18 -6.19
CA ASN A 24 -6.28 -0.49 -7.46
C ASN A 24 -6.79 -1.94 -7.31
N GLN A 25 -6.58 -2.61 -6.17
CA GLN A 25 -7.09 -3.98 -5.94
C GLN A 25 -8.59 -4.03 -5.61
N GLN A 26 -9.18 -2.94 -5.12
CA GLN A 26 -10.59 -2.91 -4.74
C GLN A 26 -11.53 -3.13 -5.95
N ALA A 27 -11.17 -2.55 -7.10
CA ALA A 27 -11.96 -2.66 -8.33
C ALA A 27 -12.06 -4.10 -8.88
N PRO A 28 -10.96 -4.85 -9.09
CA PRO A 28 -11.05 -6.24 -9.56
C PRO A 28 -11.75 -7.14 -8.56
N ILE A 29 -11.49 -7.01 -7.24
CA ILE A 29 -12.18 -7.81 -6.22
C ILE A 29 -13.70 -7.57 -6.28
N THR A 30 -14.12 -6.30 -6.33
CA THR A 30 -15.54 -5.95 -6.45
C THR A 30 -16.15 -6.57 -7.70
N ARG A 31 -15.48 -6.46 -8.85
CA ARG A 31 -15.96 -7.03 -10.12
C ARG A 31 -16.13 -8.55 -10.04
N ILE A 32 -15.14 -9.26 -9.51
CA ILE A 32 -15.16 -10.72 -9.38
C ILE A 32 -16.28 -11.15 -8.43
N ARG A 33 -16.42 -10.48 -7.28
CA ARG A 33 -17.50 -10.72 -6.32
C ARG A 33 -18.88 -10.51 -6.94
N THR A 34 -19.08 -9.45 -7.74
CA THR A 34 -20.36 -9.21 -8.44
C THR A 34 -20.68 -10.27 -9.50
N ALA A 35 -19.68 -10.99 -9.99
CA ALA A 35 -19.88 -12.13 -10.90
C ALA A 35 -20.23 -13.44 -10.16
N GLY A 36 -20.36 -13.40 -8.82
CA GLY A 36 -20.66 -14.58 -8.00
C GLY A 36 -19.47 -15.52 -7.81
N ILE A 37 -18.26 -15.06 -8.14
CA ILE A 37 -17.03 -15.83 -7.94
C ILE A 37 -16.51 -15.53 -6.52
N PRO A 38 -16.15 -16.55 -5.73
CA PRO A 38 -15.58 -16.37 -4.38
C PRO A 38 -14.34 -15.45 -4.38
N THR A 39 -14.28 -14.51 -3.43
CA THR A 39 -13.19 -13.51 -3.29
C THR A 39 -12.59 -13.47 -1.89
N GLU A 40 -12.95 -14.39 -1.00
CA GLU A 40 -12.59 -14.36 0.42
C GLU A 40 -11.06 -14.33 0.63
N GLU A 41 -10.31 -15.12 -0.14
CA GLU A 41 -8.84 -15.11 -0.08
C GLU A 41 -8.24 -13.78 -0.55
N ALA A 42 -8.80 -13.20 -1.62
CA ALA A 42 -8.34 -11.92 -2.16
C ALA A 42 -8.65 -10.76 -1.19
N GLU A 43 -9.81 -10.79 -0.54
CA GLU A 43 -10.21 -9.83 0.48
C GLU A 43 -9.33 -9.94 1.73
N ALA A 44 -9.06 -11.16 2.21
CA ALA A 44 -8.16 -11.40 3.35
C ALA A 44 -6.71 -10.93 3.05
N LEU A 45 -6.24 -11.17 1.83
CA LEU A 45 -4.93 -10.70 1.41
C LEU A 45 -4.88 -9.17 1.28
N LEU A 46 -5.93 -8.54 0.74
CA LEU A 46 -6.02 -7.09 0.66
C LEU A 46 -6.01 -6.44 2.04
N ALA A 47 -6.75 -7.00 3.01
CA ALA A 47 -6.72 -6.53 4.39
C ALA A 47 -5.30 -6.63 5.00
N THR A 48 -4.57 -7.71 4.71
CA THR A 48 -3.17 -7.86 5.13
C THR A 48 -2.28 -6.76 4.53
N TYR A 49 -2.47 -6.41 3.26
CA TYR A 49 -1.72 -5.33 2.63
C TYR A 49 -2.07 -3.95 3.20
N GLU A 50 -3.35 -3.71 3.53
CA GLU A 50 -3.78 -2.49 4.21
C GLU A 50 -3.14 -2.34 5.60
N ASP A 51 -3.01 -3.44 6.35
CA ASP A 51 -2.34 -3.45 7.65
C ASP A 51 -0.84 -3.12 7.53
N ILE A 52 -0.17 -3.71 6.54
CA ILE A 52 1.25 -3.44 6.25
C ILE A 52 1.44 -1.99 5.80
N GLN A 53 0.55 -1.47 4.96
CA GLN A 53 0.60 -0.09 4.48
C GLN A 53 0.50 0.91 5.63
N ARG A 54 -0.38 0.67 6.61
CA ARG A 54 -0.45 1.52 7.82
C ARG A 54 0.87 1.52 8.60
N GLN A 55 1.54 0.37 8.71
CA GLN A 55 2.86 0.30 9.35
C GLN A 55 3.93 1.09 8.58
N HIS A 56 3.88 1.08 7.24
CA HIS A 56 4.78 1.87 6.41
C HIS A 56 4.53 3.38 6.58
N GLU A 57 3.27 3.81 6.61
CA GLU A 57 2.87 5.20 6.84
C GLU A 57 3.32 5.69 8.22
N ASP A 58 3.10 4.88 9.27
CA ASP A 58 3.59 5.16 10.63
C ASP A 58 5.12 5.30 10.67
N HIS A 59 5.82 4.40 9.99
CA HIS A 59 7.28 4.44 9.92
C HIS A 59 7.77 5.71 9.21
N LEU A 60 7.14 6.09 8.09
CA LEU A 60 7.43 7.32 7.38
C LEU A 60 7.19 8.54 8.27
N ALA A 61 6.05 8.63 8.96
CA ALA A 61 5.74 9.72 9.89
C ALA A 61 6.79 9.85 11.02
N ARG A 62 7.27 8.72 11.55
CA ARG A 62 8.36 8.69 12.54
C ARG A 62 9.71 9.16 11.97
N ILE A 63 10.02 8.88 10.71
CA ILE A 63 11.23 9.41 10.07
C ILE A 63 11.11 10.92 9.89
N LEU A 64 9.96 11.41 9.42
CA LEU A 64 9.74 12.83 9.17
C LEU A 64 9.80 13.67 10.45
N SER A 65 9.24 13.17 11.55
CA SER A 65 9.29 13.83 12.86
C SER A 65 10.69 13.87 13.49
N LYS A 66 11.63 13.01 13.06
CA LYS A 66 13.03 13.02 13.52
C LYS A 66 13.94 13.91 12.68
N GLN A 67 13.47 14.40 11.53
CA GLN A 67 14.24 15.24 10.61
C GLN A 67 13.83 16.73 10.65
N GLY A 68 12.78 17.06 11.40
CA GLY A 68 12.39 18.44 11.75
C GLY A 68 12.87 18.80 13.15
#